data_AF-A0A7X9S0W1-F1
#
_entry.id   AF-A0A7X9S0W1-F1
#
_cell.length_a   1.000
_cell.length_b   1.000
_cell.length_c   1.000
_cell.angle_alpha   90.00
_cell.angle_beta   90.00
_cell.angle_gamma   90.00
#
_symmetry.space_group_name_H-M   'P 1'
#
loop_
_entity.id
_entity.type
_entity.pdbx_description
1 polymer ?
#
loop_
_entity_poly.entity_id
_entity_poly.type
_entity_poly.pdbx_seq_one_letter_code
_entity_poly.pdbx_strand_id
1 'polypeptide(L)'
;MLIYIQKIQTNWTKRSRGFPNASFRNKVPEKLPIEMEITSDAVLLQETVFAEGCFDEPIRKGIQELNETQLREQRLEFEKQNEELEIHFWNEDKIKKKVGILPINSWCQIKTNRRFPMEYTWGYYKIVYNIFLVIQVRLWM
;
A
#
# COMPACT_ATOMS: atom_id res chain seq x y z
N MET A 1 10.53 8.85 -14.42
CA MET A 1 10.47 7.66 -13.55
C MET A 1 9.11 7.58 -12.88
N LEU A 2 8.51 6.41 -12.86
CA LEU A 2 7.19 6.20 -12.27
C LEU A 2 7.35 5.46 -10.93
N ILE A 3 6.75 5.99 -9.88
CA ILE A 3 6.63 5.28 -8.60
C ILE A 3 5.19 4.82 -8.47
N TYR A 4 5.00 3.51 -8.51
CA TYR A 4 3.67 2.92 -8.40
C TYR A 4 3.49 2.28 -7.03
N ILE A 5 2.42 2.66 -6.32
CA ILE A 5 2.09 2.19 -4.98
C ILE A 5 0.79 1.40 -5.07
N GLN A 6 0.85 0.10 -4.80
CA GLN A 6 -0.34 -0.69 -4.51
C GLN A 6 -0.54 -0.74 -3.00
N LYS A 7 -1.66 -0.19 -2.52
CA LYS A 7 -2.07 -0.25 -1.12
C LYS A 7 -3.21 -1.25 -0.97
N ILE A 8 -2.96 -2.33 -0.24
CA ILE A 8 -3.97 -3.31 0.14
C ILE A 8 -4.25 -3.15 1.63
N GLN A 9 -5.46 -2.69 1.96
CA GLN A 9 -5.91 -2.56 3.33
C GLN A 9 -6.90 -3.67 3.65
N THR A 10 -6.71 -4.35 4.78
CA THR A 10 -7.64 -5.34 5.31
C THR A 10 -8.14 -4.85 6.66
N ASN A 11 -9.45 -4.72 6.83
CA ASN A 11 -10.09 -4.29 8.08
C ASN A 11 -10.92 -5.43 8.66
N TRP A 12 -10.84 -5.67 9.97
CA TRP A 12 -11.66 -6.69 10.63
C TRP A 12 -11.87 -6.39 12.11
N THR A 13 -12.81 -7.08 12.76
CA THR A 13 -13.03 -6.97 14.21
C THR A 13 -12.60 -8.26 14.91
N LYS A 14 -12.86 -8.37 16.21
CA LYS A 14 -12.69 -9.64 16.93
C LYS A 14 -13.46 -10.82 16.29
N ARG A 15 -14.52 -10.58 15.51
CA ARG A 15 -15.35 -11.64 14.89
C ARG A 15 -14.57 -12.51 13.89
N SER A 16 -13.60 -11.93 13.17
CA SER A 16 -12.70 -12.65 12.25
C SER A 16 -11.32 -12.93 12.85
N ARG A 17 -11.21 -13.04 14.18
CA ARG A 17 -9.95 -13.39 14.84
C ARG A 17 -9.71 -14.90 14.95
N GLY A 18 -10.78 -15.69 15.07
CA GLY A 18 -10.73 -17.15 15.24
C GLY A 18 -11.35 -17.91 14.07
N PHE A 19 -11.16 -19.23 14.07
CA PHE A 19 -11.83 -20.13 13.11
C PHE A 19 -13.36 -20.10 13.30
N PRO A 20 -14.17 -20.17 12.23
CA PRO A 20 -13.79 -20.27 10.81
C PRO A 20 -13.50 -18.93 10.13
N ASN A 21 -13.90 -17.82 10.75
CA ASN A 21 -13.93 -16.51 10.10
C ASN A 21 -12.54 -15.93 9.78
N ALA A 22 -11.51 -16.30 10.55
CA ALA A 22 -10.13 -15.95 10.28
C ALA A 22 -9.63 -16.49 8.93
N SER A 23 -10.21 -17.59 8.44
CA SER A 23 -9.84 -18.18 7.14
C SER A 23 -10.14 -17.25 5.97
N PHE A 24 -11.28 -16.53 6.00
CA PHE A 24 -11.62 -15.55 4.97
C PHE A 24 -10.64 -14.38 4.96
N ARG A 25 -10.32 -13.83 6.14
CA ARG A 25 -9.30 -12.79 6.29
C ARG A 25 -7.93 -13.24 5.80
N ASN A 26 -7.52 -14.47 6.15
CA ASN A 26 -6.19 -14.99 5.80
C ASN A 26 -6.03 -15.27 4.29
N LYS A 27 -7.13 -15.38 3.55
CA LYS A 27 -7.11 -15.51 2.08
C LYS A 27 -6.88 -14.17 1.36
N VAL A 28 -6.98 -13.03 2.05
CA VAL A 28 -6.77 -11.72 1.43
C VAL A 28 -5.35 -11.64 0.88
N PRO A 29 -5.19 -11.40 -0.43
CA PRO A 29 -3.88 -11.39 -1.07
C PRO A 29 -3.05 -10.19 -0.60
N GLU A 30 -1.74 -10.37 -0.50
CA GLU A 30 -0.80 -9.29 -0.20
C GLU A 30 -0.26 -8.59 -1.45
N LYS A 31 -0.62 -9.09 -2.64
CA LYS A 31 -0.29 -8.52 -3.94
C LYS A 31 -1.43 -8.81 -4.91
N LEU A 32 -1.87 -7.80 -5.64
CA LEU A 32 -2.91 -7.90 -6.66
C LEU A 32 -2.32 -7.56 -8.05
N PRO A 33 -3.02 -7.94 -9.14
CA PRO A 33 -2.71 -7.41 -10.46
C PRO A 33 -2.66 -5.87 -10.45
N ILE A 34 -1.76 -5.32 -11.25
CA ILE A 34 -1.50 -3.89 -11.35
C ILE A 34 -1.96 -3.45 -12.73
N GLU A 35 -2.81 -2.42 -12.76
CA GLU A 35 -3.13 -1.69 -13.97
C GLU A 35 -2.16 -0.51 -14.05
N MET A 36 -1.19 -0.56 -14.95
CA MET A 36 -0.26 0.55 -15.16
C MET A 36 -0.71 1.36 -16.36
N GLU A 37 -1.13 2.60 -16.13
CA GLU A 37 -1.13 3.63 -17.15
C GLU A 37 0.24 4.31 -17.13
N ILE A 38 0.94 4.31 -18.27
CA ILE A 38 2.27 4.93 -18.37
C ILE A 38 2.07 6.44 -18.50
N THR A 39 2.12 7.14 -17.38
CA THR A 39 2.19 8.59 -17.30
C THR A 39 3.63 9.08 -17.11
N SER A 40 3.83 10.40 -17.21
CA SER A 40 5.11 11.07 -16.95
C SER A 40 5.61 10.84 -15.51
N ASP A 41 6.74 11.48 -15.13
CA ASP A 41 7.25 11.45 -13.75
C ASP A 41 6.16 11.73 -12.70
N ALA A 42 5.64 10.66 -12.08
CA ALA A 42 4.49 10.71 -11.18
C ALA A 42 4.58 9.64 -10.09
N VAL A 43 3.84 9.85 -9.00
CA VAL A 43 3.61 8.87 -7.94
C VAL A 43 2.15 8.43 -8.04
N LEU A 44 1.90 7.17 -8.38
CA LEU A 44 0.55 6.63 -8.54
C LEU A 44 0.18 5.73 -7.36
N LEU A 45 -1.06 5.81 -6.90
CA LEU A 45 -1.63 4.98 -5.86
C LEU A 45 -2.84 4.22 -6.40
N GLN A 46 -2.80 2.89 -6.31
CA GLN A 46 -3.97 2.03 -6.42
C GLN A 46 -4.30 1.47 -5.04
N GLU A 47 -5.51 1.75 -4.55
CA GLU A 47 -5.98 1.27 -3.25
C GLU A 47 -7.06 0.20 -3.41
N THR A 48 -6.92 -0.89 -2.66
CA THR A 48 -7.93 -1.94 -2.54
C THR A 48 -8.19 -2.23 -1.08
N VAL A 49 -9.46 -2.15 -0.67
CA VAL A 49 -9.89 -2.32 0.71
C VAL A 49 -10.74 -3.58 0.85
N PHE A 50 -10.25 -4.49 1.66
CA PHE A 50 -10.92 -5.69 2.12
C PHE A 50 -11.50 -5.43 3.51
N ALA A 51 -12.75 -5.83 3.75
CA ALA A 51 -13.39 -5.64 5.03
C ALA A 51 -14.11 -6.90 5.49
N GLU A 52 -14.23 -7.07 6.80
CA GLU A 52 -15.07 -8.10 7.41
C GLU A 52 -16.51 -8.04 6.87
N GLY A 53 -17.01 -9.18 6.36
CA GLY A 53 -18.29 -9.28 5.66
C GLY A 53 -18.17 -9.23 4.12
N CYS A 54 -17.07 -8.67 3.58
CA CYS A 54 -16.83 -8.50 2.14
C CYS A 54 -15.36 -8.79 1.78
N PHE A 55 -14.79 -9.88 2.29
CA PHE A 55 -13.40 -10.24 1.98
C PHE A 55 -13.21 -10.72 0.53
N ASP A 56 -14.25 -11.26 -0.10
CA ASP A 56 -14.18 -11.74 -1.49
C ASP A 56 -14.55 -10.64 -2.51
N GLU A 57 -15.22 -9.57 -2.06
CA GLU A 57 -15.66 -8.45 -2.87
C GLU A 57 -15.04 -7.13 -2.36
N PRO A 58 -13.74 -6.90 -2.61
CA PRO A 58 -13.07 -5.72 -2.08
C PRO A 58 -13.49 -4.45 -2.81
N ILE A 59 -13.45 -3.33 -2.09
CA ILE A 59 -13.62 -2.01 -2.66
C ILE A 59 -12.32 -1.61 -3.35
N ARG A 60 -12.36 -1.48 -4.67
CA ARG A 60 -11.24 -0.97 -5.47
C ARG A 60 -11.46 0.52 -5.72
N LYS A 61 -10.49 1.35 -5.35
CA LYS A 61 -10.50 2.76 -5.71
C LYS A 61 -9.77 2.93 -7.06
N GLY A 62 -10.18 3.94 -7.82
CA GLY A 62 -9.46 4.33 -9.04
C GLY A 62 -8.01 4.72 -8.72
N ILE A 63 -7.16 4.67 -9.73
CA ILE A 63 -5.76 5.09 -9.62
C ILE A 63 -5.71 6.60 -9.37
N GLN A 64 -4.88 7.02 -8.42
CA GLN A 64 -4.72 8.42 -8.05
C GLN A 64 -3.25 8.81 -8.17
N GLU A 65 -2.99 9.96 -8.79
CA GLU A 65 -1.68 10.60 -8.68
C GLU A 65 -1.57 11.31 -7.33
N LEU A 66 -0.48 11.06 -6.61
CA LEU A 66 -0.22 11.63 -5.29
C LEU A 66 0.77 12.78 -5.38
N ASN A 67 0.41 13.91 -4.78
CA ASN A 67 1.38 14.94 -4.41
C ASN A 67 2.09 14.61 -3.08
N GLU A 68 3.06 15.44 -2.68
CA GLU A 68 3.83 15.23 -1.45
C GLU A 68 2.97 15.16 -0.18
N THR A 69 1.92 15.99 -0.08
CA THR A 69 1.02 16.00 1.07
C THR A 69 0.26 14.69 1.17
N GLN A 70 -0.32 14.23 0.06
CA GLN A 70 -1.06 12.96 0.00
C GLN A 70 -0.14 11.75 0.22
N LEU A 71 1.12 11.83 -0.23
CA LEU A 71 2.13 10.81 0.05
C LEU A 71 2.45 10.72 1.55
N ARG A 72 2.59 11.88 2.22
CA ARG A 72 2.78 11.95 3.68
C ARG A 72 1.57 11.43 4.46
N GLU A 73 0.34 11.59 3.95
CA GLU A 73 -0.86 10.98 4.53
C GLU A 73 -0.79 9.43 4.49
N GLN A 74 -0.14 8.86 3.47
CA GLN A 74 0.17 7.42 3.44
C GLN A 74 1.35 7.03 4.34
N ARG A 75 1.95 8.00 5.04
CA ARG A 75 3.15 7.87 5.89
C ARG A 75 4.40 7.49 5.11
N LEU A 76 4.42 7.77 3.81
CA LEU A 76 5.56 7.50 2.95
C LEU A 76 6.31 8.79 2.66
N GLU A 77 7.61 8.65 2.43
CA GLU A 77 8.45 9.71 1.88
C GLU A 77 9.49 9.06 0.97
N PHE A 78 9.77 9.72 -0.14
CA PHE A 78 10.62 9.22 -1.19
C PHE A 78 11.75 10.20 -1.47
N GLU A 79 12.97 9.70 -1.45
CA GLU A 79 14.17 10.46 -1.80
C GLU A 79 14.82 9.79 -3.01
N LYS A 80 14.86 10.50 -4.14
CA LYS A 80 15.51 10.01 -5.36
C LYS A 80 17.02 10.20 -5.24
N GLN A 81 17.79 9.14 -5.47
CA GLN A 81 19.25 9.17 -5.50
C GLN A 81 19.74 8.45 -6.77
N ASN A 82 20.18 9.22 -7.77
CA ASN A 82 20.62 8.67 -9.06
C ASN A 82 19.55 7.77 -9.72
N GLU A 83 19.81 6.46 -9.76
CA GLU A 83 18.96 5.41 -10.33
C GLU A 83 18.20 4.59 -9.26
N GLU A 84 18.24 5.05 -8.02
CA GLU A 84 17.60 4.40 -6.89
C GLU A 84 16.59 5.32 -6.20
N LEU A 85 15.58 4.69 -5.59
CA LEU A 85 14.59 5.35 -4.76
C LEU A 85 14.78 4.91 -3.31
N GLU A 86 15.20 5.84 -2.45
CA GLU A 86 15.19 5.62 -1.02
C GLU A 86 13.78 5.84 -0.47
N ILE A 87 13.29 4.87 0.31
CA ILE A 87 11.94 4.90 0.87
C ILE A 87 12.03 5.02 2.38
N HIS A 88 11.29 5.99 2.89
CA HIS A 88 11.08 6.19 4.31
C HIS A 88 9.61 5.98 4.68
N PHE A 89 9.39 5.44 5.87
CA PHE A 89 8.07 5.23 6.43
C PHE A 89 7.98 5.85 7.82
N TRP A 90 6.93 6.62 8.07
CA TRP A 90 6.66 7.21 9.38
C TRP A 90 5.85 6.23 10.23
N ASN A 91 6.37 5.90 11.41
CA ASN A 91 5.64 5.08 12.38
C ASN A 91 4.58 5.90 13.14
N GLU A 92 3.88 5.27 14.09
CA GLU A 92 2.84 5.95 14.88
C GLU A 92 3.37 7.08 15.76
N ASP A 93 4.60 6.95 16.23
CA ASP A 93 5.28 7.94 17.07
C ASP A 93 5.85 9.10 16.23
N LYS A 94 5.50 9.18 14.95
CA LYS A 94 6.03 10.15 13.98
C LYS A 94 7.56 10.09 13.90
N ILE A 95 8.13 8.89 14.02
CA ILE A 95 9.55 8.63 13.76
C ILE A 95 9.68 8.14 12.32
N LYS A 96 10.43 8.90 11.52
CA LYS A 96 10.81 8.55 10.15
C LYS A 96 11.84 7.41 10.21
N LYS A 97 11.59 6.33 9.47
CA LYS A 97 12.53 5.21 9.36
C LYS A 97 12.76 4.85 7.90
N LYS A 98 14.02 4.71 7.50
CA LYS A 98 14.40 4.12 6.21
C LYS A 98 13.94 2.67 6.16
N VAL A 99 13.13 2.32 5.18
CA VAL A 99 12.56 0.97 5.03
C VAL A 99 13.11 0.23 3.82
N GLY A 100 13.77 0.92 2.89
CA GLY A 100 14.44 0.28 1.77
C GLY A 100 15.08 1.27 0.81
N ILE A 101 15.86 0.71 -0.11
CA ILE A 101 16.38 1.37 -1.32
C ILE A 101 15.92 0.51 -2.48
N LEU A 102 15.27 1.11 -3.47
CA LEU A 102 14.78 0.45 -4.66
C LEU A 102 15.58 0.85 -5.88
N PRO A 103 16.34 -0.07 -6.49
CA PRO A 103 16.81 0.09 -7.86
C PRO A 103 15.64 0.23 -8.85
N ILE A 104 15.93 0.76 -10.03
CA ILE A 104 15.01 0.77 -11.16
C ILE A 104 14.50 -0.66 -11.48
N ASN A 105 13.23 -0.76 -11.86
CA ASN A 105 12.52 -2.00 -12.19
C ASN A 105 12.47 -3.01 -11.03
N SER A 106 12.65 -2.53 -9.80
CA SER A 106 12.51 -3.32 -8.59
C SER A 106 11.32 -2.86 -7.75
N TRP A 107 11.00 -3.62 -6.71
CA TRP A 107 9.92 -3.31 -5.81
C TRP A 107 10.20 -3.79 -4.38
N CYS A 108 9.54 -3.18 -3.41
CA CYS A 108 9.58 -3.64 -2.02
C CYS A 108 8.19 -3.68 -1.42
N GLN A 109 8.08 -4.39 -0.30
CA GLN A 109 6.85 -4.53 0.45
C GLN A 109 7.00 -3.98 1.86
N ILE A 110 6.05 -3.13 2.28
CA ILE A 110 5.94 -2.65 3.65
C ILE A 110 4.63 -3.19 4.23
N LYS A 111 4.71 -3.84 5.40
CA LYS A 111 3.53 -4.38 6.10
C LYS A 111 3.36 -3.67 7.44
N THR A 112 2.14 -3.22 7.70
CA THR A 112 1.76 -2.68 9.00
C THR A 112 0.50 -3.38 9.50
N ASN A 113 0.42 -3.58 10.81
CA ASN A 113 -0.75 -4.14 11.48
C ASN A 113 -1.08 -3.27 12.67
N ARG A 114 -2.35 -2.98 12.88
CA ARG A 114 -2.82 -2.14 13.98
C ARG A 114 -4.13 -2.64 14.56
N ARG A 115 -4.37 -2.25 15.81
CA ARG A 115 -5.69 -2.28 16.45
C ARG A 115 -6.10 -0.88 16.88
N PHE A 116 -7.39 -0.60 16.86
CA PHE A 116 -7.96 0.66 17.37
C PHE A 116 -9.20 0.35 18.22
N PRO A 117 -9.46 1.14 19.27
CA PRO A 117 -10.65 0.94 20.10
C PRO A 117 -11.91 1.29 19.29
N MET A 118 -12.95 0.49 19.45
CA MET A 118 -14.32 0.77 19.01
C MET A 118 -15.24 0.68 20.23
N GLU A 119 -16.43 1.27 20.16
CA GLU A 119 -17.35 1.43 21.31
C GLU A 119 -17.52 0.16 22.17
N TYR A 120 -17.64 -1.02 21.53
CA TYR A 120 -17.84 -2.30 22.22
C TYR A 120 -16.82 -3.39 21.84
N THR A 121 -15.78 -3.07 21.06
CA THR A 121 -14.83 -4.08 20.55
C THR A 121 -13.50 -3.46 20.13
N TRP A 122 -12.60 -4.27 19.61
CA TRP A 122 -11.40 -3.80 18.93
C TRP A 122 -11.58 -3.94 17.43
N GLY A 123 -11.33 -2.84 16.72
CA GLY A 123 -11.08 -2.85 15.29
C GLY A 123 -9.62 -3.19 15.03
N TYR A 124 -9.37 -3.85 13.91
CA TYR A 124 -8.04 -4.20 13.45
C TYR A 124 -7.91 -3.81 12.00
N TYR A 125 -6.70 -3.42 11.61
CA TYR A 125 -6.38 -3.31 10.20
C TYR A 125 -4.95 -3.77 9.92
N LYS A 126 -4.75 -4.22 8.69
CA LYS A 126 -3.46 -4.50 8.09
C LYS A 126 -3.35 -3.66 6.83
N ILE A 127 -2.22 -3.00 6.61
CA ILE A 127 -1.92 -2.35 5.35
C ILE A 127 -0.66 -2.99 4.77
N VAL A 128 -0.75 -3.39 3.51
CA VAL A 128 0.39 -3.83 2.70
C VAL A 128 0.59 -2.79 1.61
N TYR A 129 1.77 -2.16 1.61
CA TYR A 129 2.23 -1.34 0.48
C TYR A 129 3.18 -2.16 -0.36
N ASN A 130 2.87 -2.35 -1.64
CA ASN A 130 3.82 -2.80 -2.64
C ASN A 130 4.24 -1.57 -3.45
N ILE A 131 5.51 -1.19 -3.36
CA ILE A 131 6.05 0.03 -4.00
C ILE A 131 6.98 -0.42 -5.12
N PHE A 132 6.68 -0.02 -6.34
CA PHE A 132 7.40 -0.36 -7.56
C PHE A 132 8.07 0.90 -8.10
N LEU A 133 9.34 0.79 -8.46
CA LEU A 133 10.04 1.82 -9.21
C LEU A 133 10.18 1.36 -10.65
N VAL A 134 9.61 2.11 -11.60
CA VAL A 134 9.57 1.71 -13.01
C VAL A 134 10.16 2.80 -13.88
N ILE A 135 10.98 2.42 -14.87
CA ILE A 135 11.35 3.34 -15.95
C ILE A 135 10.14 3.58 -16.84
N GLN A 136 9.97 4.83 -17.25
CA GLN A 136 9.07 5.18 -18.34
C GLN A 136 9.62 4.54 -19.63
N VAL A 137 8.93 3.54 -20.17
CA VAL A 137 9.20 3.10 -21.53
C VAL A 137 8.52 4.10 -22.46
N ARG A 138 9.30 4.95 -23.15
CA ARG A 138 8.80 5.66 -24.32
C ARG A 138 8.52 4.62 -25.40
N LEU A 139 7.24 4.33 -25.65
CA LEU A 139 6.84 3.77 -26.93
C LEU A 139 7.07 4.86 -27.99
N TRP A 140 8.21 4.79 -28.69
CA TRP A 140 8.37 5.52 -29.93
C TRP A 140 7.53 4.79 -30.98
N MET A 141 6.53 5.48 -31.55
CA MET A 141 6.01 5.15 -32.88
C MET A 141 6.90 5.81 -33.93
#